data_AF-A0A1E8REI7-F1
#
_entry.id   AF-A0A1E8REI7-F1
#
_cell.length_a   1.000
_cell.length_b   1.000
_cell.length_c   1.000
_cell.angle_alpha   90.00
_cell.angle_beta   90.00
_cell.angle_gamma   90.00
#
_symmetry.space_group_name_H-M   'P 1'
#
loop_
_entity.id
_entity.type
_entity.pdbx_description
1 polymer ?
#
loop_
_entity_poly.entity_id
_entity_poly.type
_entity_poly.pdbx_seq_one_letter_code
_entity_poly.pdbx_strand_id
1 'polypeptide(L)'
;MTNFKKYALAAAIVLPTLFTASNKAEASSAVKDASKANAVNVRSDASESNNIIGLITDDKSYEVLGSTDGWLKIKFNGKEAYVGGQWFNITETAKILSPANFRKSDNLNSEVYQVLKKDESVEVKSAANNGFVKVVFEGKEGYIHNSLLGLSNDFINKNYAPVQSQESSYQASAQTYQAPAQSYQAPAQTQAPAQNYTANNSSAKQIIAQRESGGSYNARNGQYIGKYQLSAAYLNGDYSPANQERVADQYVAQRYGSWDNALAFWNNNGWY
;
A
#
# COMPACT_ATOMS: atom_id res chain seq x y z
N MET A 1 -3.41 -33.49 -31.96
CA MET A 1 -3.47 -32.85 -30.63
C MET A 1 -2.13 -32.17 -30.40
N THR A 2 -1.99 -30.93 -30.87
CA THR A 2 -0.73 -30.19 -30.78
C THR A 2 -0.72 -29.45 -29.44
N ASN A 3 0.09 -29.95 -28.51
CA ASN A 3 0.26 -29.40 -27.18
C ASN A 3 0.91 -28.01 -27.26
N PHE A 4 0.12 -26.94 -27.15
CA PHE A 4 0.66 -25.61 -26.90
C PHE A 4 1.12 -25.53 -25.45
N LYS A 5 2.42 -25.73 -25.24
CA LYS A 5 3.09 -25.33 -24.01
C LYS A 5 2.90 -23.82 -23.85
N LYS A 6 2.18 -23.41 -22.81
CA LYS A 6 1.98 -22.00 -22.44
C LYS A 6 3.33 -21.45 -21.97
N TYR A 7 4.10 -20.90 -22.89
CA TYR A 7 5.20 -20.02 -22.52
C TYR A 7 4.58 -18.70 -22.05
N ALA A 8 4.66 -18.44 -20.75
CA ALA A 8 4.48 -17.10 -20.22
C ALA A 8 5.65 -16.27 -20.79
N LEU A 9 5.41 -15.62 -21.92
CA LEU A 9 6.33 -14.64 -22.47
C LEU A 9 6.29 -13.45 -21.50
N ALA A 10 7.27 -13.40 -20.59
CA ALA A 10 7.56 -12.19 -19.85
C ALA A 10 8.05 -11.16 -20.87
N ALA A 11 7.12 -10.45 -21.52
CA ALA A 11 7.44 -9.27 -22.27
C ALA A 11 8.00 -8.27 -21.27
N ALA A 12 9.30 -8.01 -21.33
CA ALA A 12 9.92 -6.92 -20.60
C ALA A 12 9.35 -5.62 -21.18
N ILE A 13 8.28 -5.11 -20.57
CA ILE A 13 7.70 -3.82 -20.93
C ILE A 13 8.70 -2.76 -20.46
N VAL A 14 9.48 -2.23 -21.39
CA VAL A 14 10.33 -1.06 -21.14
C VAL A 14 9.39 0.14 -21.11
N LEU A 15 8.99 0.55 -19.90
CA LEU A 15 8.18 1.74 -19.69
C LEU A 15 9.08 2.98 -19.86
N PRO A 16 8.88 3.85 -20.88
CA PRO A 16 9.51 5.15 -20.89
C PRO A 16 8.97 5.95 -19.70
N THR A 17 9.86 6.34 -18.79
CA THR A 17 9.55 7.18 -17.62
C THR A 17 9.23 8.61 -18.06
N LEU A 18 7.98 8.82 -18.49
CA LEU A 18 7.44 10.15 -18.73
C LEU A 18 6.18 10.31 -17.89
N PHE A 19 6.34 10.70 -16.62
CA PHE A 19 5.22 11.15 -15.81
C PHE A 19 5.46 12.59 -15.38
N THR A 20 4.81 13.51 -16.06
CA THR A 20 4.65 14.89 -15.60
C THR A 20 3.79 14.89 -14.34
N ALA A 21 4.25 15.58 -13.29
CA ALA A 21 3.56 15.72 -12.03
C ALA A 21 2.15 16.34 -12.22
N SER A 22 1.12 15.52 -12.06
CA SER A 22 -0.24 15.95 -11.76
C SER A 22 -0.79 15.06 -10.66
N ASN A 23 -1.33 15.68 -9.62
CA ASN A 23 -1.93 15.03 -8.45
C ASN A 23 -3.33 14.48 -8.79
N LYS A 24 -3.44 13.63 -9.80
CA LYS A 24 -4.68 12.96 -10.20
C LYS A 24 -4.47 11.46 -10.13
N ALA A 25 -5.47 10.75 -9.60
CA ALA A 25 -5.48 9.31 -9.33
C ALA A 25 -4.75 8.51 -10.42
N GLU A 26 -3.85 7.65 -9.99
CA GLU A 26 -2.70 7.22 -10.78
C GLU A 26 -3.10 6.29 -11.90
N ALA A 27 -2.63 6.62 -13.09
CA ALA A 27 -3.06 6.01 -14.33
C ALA A 27 -2.40 4.65 -14.53
N SER A 28 -3.21 3.61 -14.66
CA SER A 28 -2.78 2.33 -15.22
C SER A 28 -2.21 2.56 -16.63
N SER A 29 -1.36 1.67 -17.11
CA SER A 29 -0.88 1.70 -18.49
C SER A 29 -1.49 0.55 -19.29
N ALA A 30 -1.76 0.78 -20.57
CA ALA A 30 -2.26 -0.23 -21.49
C ALA A 30 -1.30 -0.39 -22.66
N VAL A 31 -0.91 -1.62 -22.97
CA VAL A 31 -0.12 -1.98 -24.14
C VAL A 31 -0.95 -2.87 -25.04
N LYS A 32 -0.96 -2.62 -26.36
CA LYS A 32 -1.67 -3.45 -27.33
C LYS A 32 -1.15 -4.88 -27.24
N ASP A 33 -2.05 -5.85 -27.15
CA ASP A 33 -1.70 -7.26 -27.19
C ASP A 33 -1.54 -7.72 -28.66
N ALA A 34 -0.30 -7.77 -29.13
CA ALA A 34 0.04 -8.19 -30.49
C ALA A 34 -0.44 -9.62 -30.82
N SER A 35 -0.72 -10.47 -29.82
CA SER A 35 -1.27 -11.81 -30.05
C SER A 35 -2.77 -11.80 -30.35
N LYS A 36 -3.48 -10.73 -29.95
CA LYS A 36 -4.94 -10.58 -30.13
C LYS A 36 -5.29 -9.70 -31.31
N ALA A 37 -4.50 -8.67 -31.60
CA ALA A 37 -4.77 -7.73 -32.68
C ALA A 37 -3.49 -7.11 -33.27
N ASN A 38 -3.45 -7.05 -34.62
CA ASN A 38 -2.41 -6.31 -35.34
C ASN A 38 -2.59 -4.80 -35.22
N ALA A 39 -3.84 -4.33 -35.16
CA ALA A 39 -4.19 -2.92 -35.04
C ALA A 39 -5.48 -2.75 -34.23
N VAL A 40 -5.60 -1.64 -33.51
CA VAL A 40 -6.81 -1.29 -32.76
C VAL A 40 -7.25 0.13 -33.09
N ASN A 41 -8.53 0.29 -33.44
CA ASN A 41 -9.12 1.60 -33.70
C ASN A 41 -9.17 2.43 -32.41
N VAL A 42 -8.76 3.68 -32.51
CA VAL A 42 -8.91 4.70 -31.48
C VAL A 42 -10.13 5.54 -31.81
N ARG A 43 -11.01 5.73 -30.83
CA ARG A 43 -12.32 6.36 -31.03
C ARG A 43 -12.51 7.57 -30.12
N SER A 44 -13.37 8.51 -30.54
CA SER A 44 -13.70 9.69 -29.72
C SER A 44 -14.74 9.40 -28.64
N ASP A 45 -15.43 8.25 -28.70
CA ASP A 45 -16.43 7.83 -27.72
C ASP A 45 -16.39 6.31 -27.50
N ALA A 46 -16.92 5.83 -26.38
CA ALA A 46 -16.99 4.43 -25.97
C ALA A 46 -18.10 3.67 -26.73
N SER A 47 -18.07 3.70 -28.06
CA SER A 47 -19.03 2.98 -28.91
C SER A 47 -18.43 2.52 -30.23
N GLU A 48 -19.04 1.53 -30.86
CA GLU A 48 -18.61 0.99 -32.17
C GLU A 48 -19.14 1.80 -33.37
N SER A 49 -19.77 2.96 -33.12
CA SER A 49 -20.36 3.84 -34.13
C SER A 49 -19.32 4.46 -35.08
N ASN A 50 -19.73 5.43 -35.91
CA ASN A 50 -18.81 6.15 -36.79
C ASN A 50 -18.04 7.26 -36.04
N ASN A 51 -17.07 6.87 -35.22
CA ASN A 51 -16.35 7.77 -34.31
C ASN A 51 -14.83 7.48 -34.22
N ILE A 52 -14.25 6.88 -35.27
CA ILE A 52 -12.82 6.54 -35.32
C ILE A 52 -12.00 7.83 -35.53
N ILE A 53 -11.01 8.06 -34.67
CA ILE A 53 -10.11 9.21 -34.69
C ILE A 53 -8.63 8.83 -34.84
N GLY A 54 -8.32 7.53 -34.88
CA GLY A 54 -6.95 7.06 -35.04
C GLY A 54 -6.84 5.53 -35.04
N LEU A 55 -5.59 5.06 -35.09
CA LEU A 55 -5.24 3.65 -35.13
C LEU A 55 -3.96 3.41 -34.33
N ILE A 56 -3.97 2.41 -33.45
CA ILE A 56 -2.79 1.95 -32.71
C ILE A 56 -2.30 0.66 -33.37
N THR A 57 -1.10 0.70 -33.92
CA THR A 57 -0.41 -0.46 -34.51
C THR A 57 0.89 -0.79 -33.77
N ASP A 58 1.37 0.13 -32.94
CA ASP A 58 2.60 -0.03 -32.18
C ASP A 58 2.36 -0.72 -30.82
N ASP A 59 3.45 -1.15 -30.20
CA ASP A 59 3.46 -1.77 -28.86
C ASP A 59 3.82 -0.73 -27.78
N LYS A 60 3.49 0.55 -28.04
CA LYS A 60 3.68 1.61 -27.05
C LYS A 60 2.69 1.44 -25.90
N SER A 61 3.10 1.87 -24.71
CA SER A 61 2.20 2.00 -23.58
C SER A 61 1.41 3.31 -23.67
N TYR A 62 0.12 3.23 -23.31
CA TYR A 62 -0.80 4.35 -23.26
C TYR A 62 -1.30 4.52 -21.82
N GLU A 63 -1.35 5.76 -21.36
CA GLU A 63 -1.95 6.12 -20.07
C GLU A 63 -3.45 5.81 -20.09
N VAL A 64 -3.94 5.05 -19.11
CA VAL A 64 -5.35 4.70 -18.92
C VAL A 64 -5.95 5.61 -17.85
N LEU A 65 -6.96 6.37 -18.25
CA LEU A 65 -7.68 7.31 -17.39
C LEU A 65 -8.93 6.70 -16.76
N GLY A 66 -9.36 5.53 -17.24
CA GLY A 66 -10.50 4.80 -16.71
C GLY A 66 -10.96 3.68 -17.64
N SER A 67 -11.95 2.92 -17.20
CA SER A 67 -12.60 1.88 -18.00
C SER A 67 -14.10 1.87 -17.76
N THR A 68 -14.88 1.60 -18.81
CA THR A 68 -16.34 1.53 -18.73
C THR A 68 -16.85 0.62 -19.83
N ASP A 69 -17.69 -0.37 -19.48
CA ASP A 69 -18.36 -1.26 -20.43
C ASP A 69 -17.45 -1.88 -21.50
N GLY A 70 -16.26 -2.37 -21.08
CA GLY A 70 -15.29 -2.99 -21.98
C GLY A 70 -14.42 -2.01 -22.78
N TRP A 71 -14.62 -0.70 -22.62
CA TRP A 71 -13.78 0.35 -23.20
C TRP A 71 -12.75 0.83 -22.20
N LEU A 72 -11.54 1.13 -22.69
CA LEU A 72 -10.53 1.87 -21.97
C LEU A 72 -10.54 3.32 -22.46
N LYS A 73 -10.63 4.26 -21.53
CA LYS A 73 -10.34 5.66 -21.79
C LYS A 73 -8.84 5.87 -21.65
N ILE A 74 -8.19 6.30 -22.71
CA ILE A 74 -6.73 6.50 -22.77
C ILE A 74 -6.36 7.94 -23.13
N LYS A 75 -5.12 8.32 -22.81
CA LYS A 75 -4.49 9.53 -23.35
C LYS A 75 -3.83 9.20 -24.68
N PHE A 76 -4.44 9.62 -25.79
CA PHE A 76 -3.92 9.43 -27.15
C PHE A 76 -3.59 10.79 -27.78
N ASN A 77 -2.33 11.01 -28.16
CA ASN A 77 -1.85 12.28 -28.73
C ASN A 77 -2.27 13.52 -27.91
N GLY A 78 -2.21 13.42 -26.58
CA GLY A 78 -2.58 14.50 -25.67
C GLY A 78 -4.08 14.70 -25.47
N LYS A 79 -4.96 13.91 -26.10
CA LYS A 79 -6.42 13.98 -25.96
C LYS A 79 -6.99 12.72 -25.32
N GLU A 80 -8.16 12.82 -24.71
CA GLU A 80 -8.90 11.64 -24.26
C GLU A 80 -9.46 10.90 -25.47
N ALA A 81 -9.32 9.58 -25.48
CA ALA A 81 -9.84 8.71 -26.51
C ALA A 81 -10.22 7.34 -25.93
N TYR A 82 -10.93 6.53 -26.71
CA TYR A 82 -11.44 5.23 -26.28
C TYR A 82 -10.94 4.11 -27.19
N VAL A 83 -10.59 2.98 -26.58
CA VAL A 83 -10.17 1.75 -27.25
C VAL A 83 -10.85 0.54 -26.62
N GLY A 84 -11.09 -0.51 -27.40
CA GLY A 84 -11.65 -1.76 -26.86
C GLY A 84 -10.65 -2.43 -25.93
N GLY A 85 -10.98 -2.56 -24.64
CA GLY A 85 -10.04 -3.02 -23.61
C GLY A 85 -9.59 -4.47 -23.78
N GLN A 86 -10.40 -5.31 -24.41
CA GLN A 86 -10.06 -6.71 -24.72
C GLN A 86 -8.78 -6.88 -25.57
N TRP A 87 -8.38 -5.83 -26.28
CA TRP A 87 -7.19 -5.82 -27.14
C TRP A 87 -5.92 -5.38 -26.44
N PHE A 88 -6.00 -5.02 -25.15
CA PHE A 88 -4.88 -4.47 -24.39
C PHE A 88 -4.57 -5.33 -23.17
N ASN A 89 -3.28 -5.38 -22.84
CA ASN A 89 -2.81 -5.82 -21.53
C ASN A 89 -2.68 -4.57 -20.65
N ILE A 90 -3.38 -4.57 -19.52
CA ILE A 90 -3.43 -3.44 -18.58
C ILE A 90 -2.48 -3.75 -17.43
N THR A 91 -1.54 -2.85 -17.18
CA THR A 91 -0.65 -2.88 -16.02
C THR A 91 -1.07 -1.76 -15.10
N GLU A 92 -1.59 -2.13 -13.94
CA GLU A 92 -1.83 -1.18 -12.85
C GLU A 92 -0.49 -0.72 -12.29
N THR A 93 -0.35 0.57 -12.07
CA THR A 93 0.83 1.16 -11.44
C THR A 93 0.37 1.95 -10.22
N ALA A 94 1.25 2.05 -9.24
CA ALA A 94 1.04 2.88 -8.06
C ALA A 94 2.34 3.63 -7.77
N LYS A 95 2.22 4.89 -7.39
CA LYS A 95 3.29 5.69 -6.84
C LYS A 95 3.42 5.45 -5.37
N ILE A 96 4.62 5.72 -4.91
CA ILE A 96 4.98 5.73 -3.51
C ILE A 96 4.49 7.05 -2.89
N LEU A 97 3.57 6.96 -1.93
CA LEU A 97 3.01 8.14 -1.24
C LEU A 97 3.99 8.78 -0.25
N SER A 98 4.88 7.96 0.31
CA SER A 98 5.94 8.29 1.28
C SER A 98 7.03 7.23 1.24
N PRO A 99 8.29 7.52 1.63
CA PRO A 99 9.38 6.54 1.57
C PRO A 99 8.99 5.14 2.05
N ALA A 100 9.20 4.13 1.21
CA ALA A 100 8.61 2.81 1.37
C ALA A 100 9.67 1.70 1.27
N ASN A 101 9.66 0.77 2.23
CA ASN A 101 10.53 -0.40 2.19
C ASN A 101 10.02 -1.38 1.13
N PHE A 102 10.82 -1.62 0.08
CA PHE A 102 10.57 -2.66 -0.92
C PHE A 102 11.18 -3.98 -0.43
N ARG A 103 10.33 -4.93 -0.07
CA ARG A 103 10.71 -6.13 0.69
C ARG A 103 10.64 -7.40 -0.13
N LYS A 104 11.39 -8.41 0.29
CA LYS A 104 11.41 -9.75 -0.31
C LYS A 104 10.15 -10.60 -0.04
N SER A 105 9.51 -10.39 1.10
CA SER A 105 8.28 -11.08 1.51
C SER A 105 7.27 -10.11 2.11
N ASP A 106 6.02 -10.55 2.20
CA ASP A 106 4.83 -9.85 2.69
C ASP A 106 4.75 -9.73 4.23
N ASN A 107 5.89 -9.47 4.87
CA ASN A 107 5.99 -9.26 6.30
C ASN A 107 7.10 -8.28 6.67
N LEU A 108 6.98 -7.67 7.85
CA LEU A 108 7.88 -6.60 8.32
C LEU A 108 9.27 -7.10 8.72
N ASN A 109 9.44 -8.41 8.94
CA ASN A 109 10.73 -9.02 9.29
C ASN A 109 11.55 -9.45 8.07
N SER A 110 10.96 -9.36 6.88
CA SER A 110 11.63 -9.70 5.64
C SER A 110 12.79 -8.76 5.34
N GLU A 111 13.80 -9.30 4.67
CA GLU A 111 14.84 -8.55 3.96
C GLU A 111 14.21 -7.39 3.17
N VAL A 112 14.75 -6.19 3.36
CA VAL A 112 14.44 -4.99 2.58
C VAL A 112 15.46 -4.94 1.46
N TYR A 113 15.00 -4.97 0.20
CA TYR A 113 15.90 -4.78 -0.94
C TYR A 113 16.40 -3.33 -0.99
N GLN A 114 15.49 -2.37 -0.89
CA GLN A 114 15.80 -0.95 -0.84
C GLN A 114 14.62 -0.14 -0.31
N VAL A 115 14.85 1.15 -0.08
CA VAL A 115 13.80 2.13 0.22
C VAL A 115 13.48 2.89 -1.06
N LEU A 116 12.22 2.82 -1.49
CA LEU A 116 11.70 3.63 -2.60
C LEU A 116 11.30 5.01 -2.09
N LYS A 117 11.60 6.04 -2.86
CA LYS A 117 11.29 7.44 -2.54
C LYS A 117 9.87 7.78 -2.94
N LYS A 118 9.33 8.82 -2.32
CA LYS A 118 8.05 9.42 -2.70
C LYS A 118 8.02 9.71 -4.21
N ASP A 119 6.88 9.48 -4.84
CA ASP A 119 6.57 9.69 -6.26
C ASP A 119 7.25 8.71 -7.24
N GLU A 120 8.15 7.83 -6.78
CA GLU A 120 8.59 6.67 -7.57
C GLU A 120 7.39 5.76 -7.86
N SER A 121 7.40 5.05 -8.99
CA SER A 121 6.29 4.21 -9.44
C SER A 121 6.66 2.73 -9.44
N VAL A 122 5.72 1.88 -9.05
CA VAL A 122 5.82 0.43 -9.09
C VAL A 122 4.67 -0.17 -9.89
N GLU A 123 4.88 -1.30 -10.55
CA GLU A 123 3.79 -2.08 -11.13
C GLU A 123 3.08 -2.87 -10.03
N VAL A 124 1.76 -2.78 -9.95
CA VAL A 124 0.95 -3.54 -9.00
C VAL A 124 0.62 -4.89 -9.62
N LYS A 125 0.90 -5.99 -8.90
CA LYS A 125 0.59 -7.36 -9.36
C LYS A 125 -0.61 -7.94 -8.63
N SER A 126 -0.57 -7.99 -7.30
CA SER A 126 -1.63 -8.59 -6.51
C SER A 126 -1.61 -8.13 -5.07
N ALA A 127 -2.73 -8.28 -4.38
CA ALA A 127 -2.72 -8.24 -2.93
C ALA A 127 -1.95 -9.44 -2.34
N ALA A 128 -1.42 -9.24 -1.14
CA ALA A 128 -0.74 -10.23 -0.33
C ALA A 128 -1.22 -10.12 1.13
N ASN A 129 -0.67 -10.96 2.01
CA ASN A 129 -1.09 -11.01 3.41
C ASN A 129 -0.76 -9.71 4.15
N ASN A 130 -1.46 -9.45 5.26
CA ASN A 130 -1.11 -8.36 6.18
C ASN A 130 -1.04 -6.97 5.52
N GLY A 131 -1.94 -6.70 4.58
CA GLY A 131 -1.97 -5.42 3.88
C GLY A 131 -0.82 -5.18 2.90
N PHE A 132 0.08 -6.15 2.69
CA PHE A 132 1.12 -6.04 1.66
C PHE A 132 0.55 -6.24 0.27
N VAL A 133 1.20 -5.61 -0.70
CA VAL A 133 0.90 -5.67 -2.12
C VAL A 133 2.16 -6.18 -2.79
N LYS A 134 2.02 -7.23 -3.61
CA LYS A 134 3.08 -7.67 -4.50
C LYS A 134 3.21 -6.67 -5.64
N VAL A 135 4.41 -6.15 -5.82
CA VAL A 135 4.74 -5.15 -6.84
C VAL A 135 6.00 -5.52 -7.61
N VAL A 136 6.20 -4.91 -8.77
CA VAL A 136 7.45 -4.97 -9.53
C VAL A 136 8.08 -3.58 -9.59
N PHE A 137 9.35 -3.51 -9.24
CA PHE A 137 10.18 -2.32 -9.36
C PHE A 137 11.49 -2.71 -10.05
N GLU A 138 11.87 -2.01 -11.13
CA GLU A 138 13.07 -2.29 -11.93
C GLU A 138 13.20 -3.77 -12.35
N GLY A 139 12.07 -4.39 -12.71
CA GLY A 139 12.02 -5.79 -13.12
C GLY A 139 12.13 -6.82 -11.97
N LYS A 140 12.25 -6.37 -10.73
CA LYS A 140 12.29 -7.23 -9.55
C LYS A 140 10.94 -7.29 -8.86
N GLU A 141 10.49 -8.49 -8.49
CA GLU A 141 9.31 -8.67 -7.65
C GLU A 141 9.63 -8.45 -6.16
N GLY A 142 8.70 -7.82 -5.45
CA GLY A 142 8.75 -7.69 -4.00
C GLY A 142 7.43 -7.14 -3.43
N TYR A 143 7.48 -6.66 -2.19
CA TYR A 143 6.27 -6.34 -1.42
C TYR A 143 6.39 -4.97 -0.76
N ILE A 144 5.31 -4.19 -0.84
CA ILE A 144 5.14 -2.89 -0.20
C ILE A 144 3.76 -2.86 0.48
N HIS A 145 3.66 -2.22 1.64
CA HIS A 145 2.37 -2.10 2.34
C HIS A 145 1.41 -1.18 1.57
N ASN A 146 0.13 -1.56 1.44
CA ASN A 146 -0.86 -0.84 0.63
C ASN A 146 -0.99 0.64 0.99
N SER A 147 -0.81 0.99 2.28
CA SER A 147 -0.95 2.38 2.76
C SER A 147 0.15 3.32 2.26
N LEU A 148 1.21 2.77 1.67
CA LEU A 148 2.33 3.53 1.11
C LEU A 148 2.21 3.69 -0.41
N LEU A 149 1.15 3.14 -1.00
CA LEU A 149 0.92 3.09 -2.43
C LEU A 149 -0.35 3.87 -2.78
N GLY A 150 -0.29 4.65 -3.86
CA GLY A 150 -1.42 5.35 -4.46
C GLY A 150 -2.36 4.40 -5.21
N LEU A 151 -2.84 3.34 -4.56
CA LEU A 151 -3.65 2.31 -5.20
C LEU A 151 -5.03 2.81 -5.63
N SER A 152 -5.56 2.22 -6.69
CA SER A 152 -6.92 2.50 -7.13
C SER A 152 -7.94 2.02 -6.09
N ASN A 153 -9.06 2.76 -5.96
CA ASN A 153 -10.16 2.37 -5.06
C ASN A 153 -10.72 0.98 -5.42
N ASP A 154 -10.75 0.63 -6.71
CA ASP A 154 -11.20 -0.67 -7.19
C ASP A 154 -10.29 -1.80 -6.68
N PHE A 155 -8.97 -1.60 -6.74
CA PHE A 155 -8.01 -2.56 -6.20
C PHE A 155 -8.15 -2.71 -4.69
N ILE A 156 -8.30 -1.59 -3.97
CA ILE A 156 -8.50 -1.60 -2.51
C ILE A 156 -9.80 -2.32 -2.13
N ASN A 157 -10.93 -1.96 -2.73
CA ASN A 157 -12.23 -2.53 -2.40
C ASN A 157 -12.31 -4.02 -2.73
N LYS A 158 -11.67 -4.46 -3.82
CA LYS A 158 -11.66 -5.87 -4.22
C LYS A 158 -10.82 -6.75 -3.29
N ASN A 159 -9.72 -6.23 -2.74
CA ASN A 159 -8.70 -7.06 -2.08
C ASN A 159 -8.52 -6.77 -0.58
N TYR A 160 -8.91 -5.58 -0.12
CA TYR A 160 -8.73 -5.12 1.25
C TYR A 160 -10.01 -4.44 1.77
N ALA A 161 -11.18 -4.89 1.30
CA ALA A 161 -12.46 -4.43 1.81
C ALA A 161 -12.40 -4.33 3.35
N PRO A 162 -12.91 -3.24 3.94
CA PRO A 162 -12.89 -3.10 5.39
C PRO A 162 -13.50 -4.36 5.99
N VAL A 163 -12.75 -5.02 6.87
CA VAL A 163 -13.30 -6.06 7.73
C VAL A 163 -14.47 -5.38 8.44
N GLN A 164 -15.69 -5.78 8.11
CA GLN A 164 -16.88 -5.36 8.82
C GLN A 164 -16.62 -5.69 10.29
N SER A 165 -16.46 -4.66 11.11
CA SER A 165 -16.18 -4.78 12.53
C SER A 165 -17.17 -5.76 13.14
N GLN A 166 -16.71 -6.97 13.49
CA GLN A 166 -17.47 -7.84 14.36
C GLN A 166 -17.46 -7.18 15.73
N GLU A 167 -18.62 -6.64 16.05
CA GLU A 167 -19.01 -5.96 17.27
C GLU A 167 -18.61 -6.83 18.47
N SER A 168 -17.45 -6.54 19.06
CA SER A 168 -17.15 -6.94 20.43
C SER A 168 -17.69 -5.84 21.31
N SER A 169 -18.85 -6.07 21.93
CA SER A 169 -19.53 -5.12 22.80
C SER A 169 -18.68 -4.80 24.03
N TYR A 170 -17.86 -3.75 23.94
CA TYR A 170 -17.32 -3.08 25.11
C TYR A 170 -18.15 -1.83 25.36
N GLN A 171 -18.93 -1.84 26.44
CA GLN A 171 -19.69 -0.68 26.87
C GLN A 171 -18.72 0.43 27.30
N ALA A 172 -18.64 1.49 26.51
CA ALA A 172 -17.89 2.69 26.83
C ALA A 172 -18.74 3.62 27.70
N SER A 173 -18.32 3.83 28.95
CA SER A 173 -18.73 5.01 29.71
C SER A 173 -17.95 6.21 29.20
N ALA A 174 -18.65 7.21 28.66
CA ALA A 174 -18.05 8.43 28.15
C ALA A 174 -17.40 9.25 29.27
N GLN A 175 -16.11 9.56 29.14
CA GLN A 175 -15.48 10.69 29.80
C GLN A 175 -14.90 11.63 28.74
N THR A 176 -15.30 12.90 28.84
CA THR A 176 -14.82 14.02 28.06
C THR A 176 -13.39 14.36 28.49
N TYR A 177 -12.43 14.28 27.57
CA TYR A 177 -11.06 14.68 27.82
C TYR A 177 -10.85 16.16 27.46
N GLN A 178 -10.62 16.99 28.48
CA GLN A 178 -9.86 18.23 28.34
C GLN A 178 -8.39 17.90 28.59
N ALA A 179 -7.51 18.36 27.69
CA ALA A 179 -6.08 18.12 27.79
C ALA A 179 -5.45 19.00 28.90
N PRO A 180 -4.76 18.42 29.91
CA PRO A 180 -3.86 19.17 30.76
C PRO A 180 -2.41 19.03 30.27
N ALA A 181 -1.71 20.15 30.17
CA ALA A 181 -0.26 20.17 30.13
C ALA A 181 0.26 19.90 31.56
N GLN A 182 1.15 18.92 31.77
CA GLN A 182 2.20 18.94 32.81
C GLN A 182 3.22 17.78 32.67
N SER A 183 4.41 18.07 33.19
CA SER A 183 5.65 17.31 33.33
C SER A 183 5.51 15.90 33.92
N TYR A 184 6.31 14.97 33.39
CA TYR A 184 6.38 13.58 33.81
C TYR A 184 7.03 13.40 35.19
N GLN A 185 6.28 12.82 36.13
CA GLN A 185 6.84 12.04 37.23
C GLN A 185 6.59 10.55 36.93
N ALA A 186 7.64 9.73 37.07
CA ALA A 186 7.59 8.29 36.80
C ALA A 186 6.78 7.54 37.87
N PRO A 187 5.85 6.64 37.50
CA PRO A 187 5.21 5.76 38.47
C PRO A 187 6.15 4.65 38.94
N ALA A 188 6.04 4.33 40.23
CA ALA A 188 6.81 3.31 40.93
C ALA A 188 6.46 1.87 40.50
N GLN A 189 7.42 0.98 40.77
CA GLN A 189 7.55 -0.42 40.35
C GLN A 189 6.40 -1.35 40.77
N THR A 190 5.91 -2.14 39.82
CA THR A 190 5.51 -3.55 40.05
C THR A 190 5.83 -4.37 38.79
N GLN A 191 6.68 -5.40 38.94
CA GLN A 191 6.86 -6.44 37.91
C GLN A 191 5.51 -7.17 37.73
N ALA A 192 4.94 -7.11 36.53
CA ALA A 192 3.74 -7.88 36.19
C ALA A 192 4.13 -9.32 35.79
N PRO A 193 3.41 -10.35 36.28
CA PRO A 193 3.68 -11.74 35.95
C PRO A 193 3.35 -12.04 34.48
N ALA A 194 3.98 -13.09 33.93
CA ALA A 194 3.74 -13.56 32.57
C ALA A 194 2.25 -13.80 32.30
N GLN A 195 1.62 -12.92 31.53
CA GLN A 195 0.28 -13.10 30.98
C GLN A 195 0.41 -13.58 29.55
N ASN A 196 -0.41 -14.56 29.16
CA ASN A 196 -0.47 -15.07 27.79
C ASN A 196 -0.76 -13.92 26.82
N TYR A 197 0.25 -13.56 26.03
CA TYR A 197 0.14 -12.55 24.99
C TYR A 197 -0.63 -13.13 23.81
N THR A 198 -1.84 -12.65 23.58
CA THR A 198 -2.55 -12.86 22.32
C THR A 198 -2.19 -11.73 21.38
N ALA A 199 -1.45 -12.02 20.32
CA ALA A 199 -1.02 -11.04 19.33
C ALA A 199 -2.23 -10.37 18.68
N ASN A 200 -2.41 -9.06 18.91
CA ASN A 200 -3.41 -8.28 18.21
C ASN A 200 -2.81 -7.76 16.89
N ASN A 201 -3.07 -8.47 15.79
CA ASN A 201 -2.58 -8.11 14.46
C ASN A 201 -3.60 -7.22 13.73
N SER A 202 -3.87 -6.03 14.27
CA SER A 202 -4.70 -5.05 13.57
C SER A 202 -3.92 -4.37 12.43
N SER A 203 -4.63 -3.97 11.37
CA SER A 203 -4.06 -3.15 10.28
C SER A 203 -3.50 -1.83 10.83
N ALA A 204 -4.16 -1.23 11.82
CA ALA A 204 -3.71 0.00 12.45
C ALA A 204 -2.35 -0.13 13.16
N LYS A 205 -2.10 -1.26 13.84
CA LYS A 205 -0.80 -1.58 14.43
C LYS A 205 0.31 -1.66 13.41
N GLN A 206 0.02 -2.26 12.26
CA GLN A 206 0.97 -2.39 11.16
C GLN A 206 1.25 -1.03 10.50
N ILE A 207 0.22 -0.19 10.33
CA ILE A 207 0.36 1.16 9.77
C ILE A 207 1.24 2.02 10.67
N ILE A 208 1.01 2.02 11.99
CA ILE A 208 1.84 2.75 12.94
C ILE A 208 3.28 2.24 12.89
N ALA A 209 3.51 0.93 13.00
CA ALA A 209 4.86 0.36 12.90
C ALA A 209 5.60 0.80 11.62
N GLN A 210 4.89 0.83 10.49
CA GLN A 210 5.45 1.21 9.21
C GLN A 210 5.79 2.71 9.14
N ARG A 211 4.94 3.58 9.71
CA ARG A 211 5.17 5.03 9.74
C ARG A 211 6.30 5.42 10.70
N GLU A 212 6.36 4.75 11.84
CA GLU A 212 7.32 5.04 12.90
C GLU A 212 8.74 4.60 12.54
N SER A 213 8.91 3.40 12.00
CA SER A 213 10.24 2.79 11.81
C SER A 213 10.43 2.08 10.48
N GLY A 214 9.42 2.12 9.62
CA GLY A 214 9.34 1.22 8.48
C GLY A 214 9.10 -0.24 8.87
N GLY A 215 8.71 -0.53 10.11
CA GLY A 215 8.50 -1.89 10.64
C GLY A 215 9.75 -2.56 11.22
N SER A 216 10.85 -1.84 11.40
CA SER A 216 12.13 -2.42 11.83
C SER A 216 12.29 -2.46 13.34
N TYR A 217 12.44 -3.67 13.91
CA TYR A 217 12.78 -3.86 15.33
C TYR A 217 14.16 -3.29 15.72
N ASN A 218 15.01 -3.02 14.74
CA ASN A 218 16.36 -2.49 14.95
C ASN A 218 16.46 -0.99 14.66
N ALA A 219 15.35 -0.32 14.30
CA ALA A 219 15.36 1.12 14.10
C ALA A 219 15.82 1.87 15.35
N ARG A 220 16.53 2.99 15.15
CA ARG A 220 17.02 3.87 16.21
C ARG A 220 16.86 5.31 15.74
N ASN A 221 16.14 6.12 16.52
CA ASN A 221 15.98 7.55 16.29
C ASN A 221 16.13 8.30 17.63
N GLY A 222 17.36 8.66 17.97
CA GLY A 222 17.68 9.24 19.27
C GLY A 222 17.28 8.32 20.42
N GLN A 223 16.34 8.77 21.25
CA GLN A 223 15.82 8.02 22.40
C GLN A 223 14.79 6.94 22.04
N TYR A 224 14.29 6.93 20.80
CA TYR A 224 13.24 6.03 20.34
C TYR A 224 13.82 4.78 19.66
N ILE A 225 13.29 3.63 20.06
CA ILE A 225 13.87 2.33 19.77
C ILE A 225 12.82 1.44 19.08
N GLY A 226 13.27 0.84 17.98
CA GLY A 226 12.65 -0.33 17.39
C GLY A 226 11.34 -0.05 16.65
N LYS A 227 10.54 -1.10 16.44
CA LYS A 227 9.46 -1.14 15.45
C LYS A 227 8.40 -0.07 15.66
N TYR A 228 8.18 0.26 16.91
CA TYR A 228 7.14 1.16 17.40
C TYR A 228 7.70 2.50 17.89
N GLN A 229 9.01 2.73 17.73
CA GLN A 229 9.71 3.93 18.19
C GLN A 229 9.37 4.29 19.66
N LEU A 230 9.39 3.28 20.54
CA LEU A 230 9.16 3.46 21.97
C LEU A 230 10.45 3.91 22.67
N SER A 231 10.35 4.68 23.75
CA SER A 231 11.55 5.07 24.50
C SER A 231 12.19 3.86 25.20
N ALA A 232 13.51 3.94 25.44
CA ALA A 232 14.25 2.90 26.17
C ALA A 232 13.64 2.55 27.54
N ALA A 233 13.03 3.53 28.20
CA ALA A 233 12.36 3.36 29.49
C ALA A 233 11.15 2.43 29.39
N TYR A 234 10.32 2.55 28.34
CA TYR A 234 9.18 1.66 28.13
C TYR A 234 9.61 0.21 27.87
N LEU A 235 10.76 0.02 27.23
CA LEU A 235 11.29 -1.30 26.89
C LEU A 235 12.05 -1.98 28.04
N ASN A 236 12.33 -1.26 29.14
CA ASN A 236 13.07 -1.78 30.31
C ASN A 236 14.41 -2.45 29.95
N GLY A 237 15.08 -1.97 28.90
CA GLY A 237 16.35 -2.53 28.41
C GLY A 237 16.24 -3.84 27.62
N ASP A 238 15.04 -4.43 27.50
CA ASP A 238 14.79 -5.58 26.63
C ASP A 238 14.31 -5.11 25.27
N TYR A 239 15.21 -5.14 24.27
CA TYR A 239 14.90 -4.71 22.91
C TYR A 239 14.47 -5.87 22.00
N SER A 240 14.14 -7.02 22.56
CA SER A 240 13.66 -8.16 21.77
C SER A 240 12.36 -7.83 21.02
N PRO A 241 12.13 -8.42 19.84
CA PRO A 241 10.90 -8.22 19.10
C PRO A 241 9.64 -8.50 19.92
N ALA A 242 9.64 -9.58 20.71
CA ALA A 242 8.52 -9.96 21.56
C ALA A 242 8.22 -8.90 22.63
N ASN A 243 9.26 -8.33 23.26
CA ASN A 243 9.08 -7.29 24.26
C ASN A 243 8.58 -5.99 23.63
N GLN A 244 9.10 -5.60 22.47
CA GLN A 244 8.63 -4.42 21.75
C GLN A 244 7.14 -4.53 21.36
N GLU A 245 6.71 -5.68 20.84
CA GLU A 245 5.31 -5.96 20.52
C GLU A 245 4.40 -5.84 21.75
N ARG A 246 4.79 -6.50 22.84
CA ARG A 246 4.05 -6.52 24.10
C ARG A 246 3.92 -5.12 24.72
N VAL A 247 5.03 -4.39 24.81
CA VAL A 247 5.05 -3.04 25.39
C VAL A 247 4.27 -2.05 24.52
N ALA A 248 4.38 -2.16 23.19
CA ALA A 248 3.61 -1.31 22.28
C ALA A 248 2.11 -1.55 22.43
N ASP A 249 1.66 -2.80 22.51
CA ASP A 249 0.25 -3.13 22.75
C ASP A 249 -0.24 -2.56 24.08
N GLN A 250 0.55 -2.68 25.15
CA GLN A 250 0.22 -2.10 26.46
C GLN A 250 0.12 -0.58 26.40
N TYR A 251 1.10 0.08 25.78
CA TYR A 251 1.14 1.53 25.63
C TYR A 251 -0.09 2.03 24.85
N VAL A 252 -0.41 1.38 23.73
CA VAL A 252 -1.56 1.76 22.91
C VAL A 252 -2.89 1.52 23.61
N ALA A 253 -3.04 0.38 24.28
CA ALA A 253 -4.24 0.09 25.06
C ALA A 253 -4.45 1.13 26.17
N GLN A 254 -3.39 1.54 26.87
CA GLN A 254 -3.47 2.53 27.95
C GLN A 254 -3.75 3.95 27.46
N ARG A 255 -3.11 4.36 26.36
CA ARG A 255 -3.14 5.76 25.91
C ARG A 255 -4.27 6.05 24.93
N TYR A 256 -4.62 5.07 24.08
CA TYR A 256 -5.59 5.24 22.99
C TYR A 256 -6.77 4.27 23.09
N GLY A 257 -6.70 3.26 23.96
CA GLY A 257 -7.68 2.19 24.05
C GLY A 257 -7.52 1.12 22.96
N SER A 258 -7.30 1.54 21.71
CA SER A 258 -7.11 0.64 20.56
C SER A 258 -6.06 1.16 19.59
N TRP A 259 -5.52 0.26 18.76
CA TRP A 259 -4.62 0.63 17.67
C TRP A 259 -5.30 1.51 16.61
N ASP A 260 -6.59 1.33 16.36
CA ASP A 260 -7.34 2.19 15.43
C ASP A 260 -7.46 3.62 15.94
N ASN A 261 -7.70 3.81 17.24
CA ASN A 261 -7.70 5.13 17.87
C ASN A 261 -6.30 5.75 17.86
N ALA A 262 -5.26 4.95 18.10
CA ALA A 262 -3.88 5.40 17.99
C ALA A 262 -3.55 5.86 16.56
N LEU A 263 -4.03 5.13 15.55
CA LEU A 263 -3.84 5.49 14.15
C LEU A 263 -4.60 6.77 13.78
N ALA A 264 -5.85 6.91 14.24
CA ALA A 264 -6.63 8.12 14.04
C ALA A 264 -5.95 9.33 14.69
N PHE A 265 -5.41 9.16 15.90
CA PHE A 265 -4.62 10.18 16.57
C PHE A 265 -3.35 10.53 15.78
N TRP A 266 -2.62 9.51 15.31
CA TRP A 266 -1.43 9.70 14.48
C TRP A 266 -1.74 10.49 13.21
N ASN A 267 -2.84 10.18 12.52
CA ASN A 267 -3.24 10.89 11.29
C ASN A 267 -3.41 12.41 11.52
N ASN A 268 -3.81 12.82 12.73
CA ASN A 268 -4.03 14.21 13.05
C ASN A 268 -2.80 14.91 13.62
N ASN A 269 -1.88 14.17 14.25
CA ASN A 269 -0.80 14.76 15.05
C ASN A 269 0.61 14.43 14.54
N GLY A 270 0.75 13.43 13.67
CA GLY A 270 2.04 12.94 13.17
C GLY A 270 2.85 12.13 14.18
N TRP A 271 2.25 11.77 15.31
CA TRP A 271 2.83 10.92 16.35
C TRP A 271 1.72 10.14 17.07
N TYR A 272 2.09 9.08 17.79
CA TYR A 272 1.22 8.31 18.67
C TYR A 272 1.97 7.98 19.97
#